data_AF-A0A256BIK4-F1
#
_entry.id   AF-A0A256BIK4-F1
#
_cell.length_a   1.000
_cell.length_b   1.000
_cell.length_c   1.000
_cell.angle_alpha   90.00
_cell.angle_beta   90.00
_cell.angle_gamma   90.00
#
_symmetry.space_group_name_H-M   'P 1'
#
loop_
_entity.id
_entity.type
_entity.pdbx_description
1 polymer ?
#
loop_
_entity_poly.entity_id
_entity_poly.type
_entity_poly.pdbx_seq_one_letter_code
_entity_poly.pdbx_strand_id
1 'polypeptide(L)'
;MVNWHKVKEKVWEFGGKVLGGVAESLGLSFGKKVFGIAPHSGGSNHDSAIATALSSNSIAMKAFADAQNSLVAVQAEQNKLQKAGLVLNAIALAQKAQLAQKERELKEKLCEITCNLQRELQKNEFQNRGELQAVQIQAKWDEKELPTIFSRRELTDIFAQKSDFPLFICSKIQITEGSPKYFQTELAAEVESKMLTFANSTFRRDVRFYSRFFKDRDVFDVNAEQLKTILPDTPCVMSFSKLTRSNVHFHYKLWGSQIAEIFHGHFDLEFSWREEFLQPLLDSVGEVSDHDLDNIYEMIGDWLTALQKLIATFLMDLYAIVDGDNPFYIPKLDRVNVGLPEAVREKYIQPYFEILEKIQKERIDAFNEALRWQQEEVERQRQEELRRSRKEKVRIELERQRLVGFQSQRGMEAAYRKLDILLTEQKWRKADELTREIILKLANCNSRGYLNCWDIDHNDFPRQDLRTIDLLWVNHSNGKFGFSVQRELYLDCCQGKIDHYGYETWKQFARKTGWHNPDTNYWAMYDSTIKDNRTFPHASLPAVWECVEAGLSCSSKMSLGGRLSVEFFFLI
;
A
#
# COMPACT_ATOMS: atom_id res chain seq x y z
N MET A 1 -20.03 -30.59 -60.88
CA MET A 1 -18.75 -30.61 -60.15
C MET A 1 -18.80 -29.50 -59.12
N VAL A 2 -18.78 -29.83 -57.83
CA VAL A 2 -18.91 -28.83 -56.74
C VAL A 2 -17.69 -27.91 -56.76
N ASN A 3 -17.91 -26.60 -56.77
CA ASN A 3 -16.82 -25.61 -56.67
C ASN A 3 -16.41 -25.46 -55.20
N TRP A 4 -15.51 -26.33 -54.75
CA TRP A 4 -15.05 -26.38 -53.36
C TRP A 4 -14.43 -25.09 -52.83
N HIS A 5 -13.83 -24.27 -53.70
CA HIS A 5 -13.33 -22.95 -53.30
C HIS A 5 -14.47 -22.03 -52.86
N LYS A 6 -15.56 -22.00 -53.62
CA LYS A 6 -16.75 -21.17 -53.33
C LYS A 6 -17.52 -21.68 -52.12
N VAL A 7 -17.59 -23.01 -51.95
CA VAL A 7 -18.20 -23.64 -50.76
C VAL A 7 -17.42 -23.25 -49.50
N LYS A 8 -16.10 -23.34 -49.56
CA LYS A 8 -15.22 -22.94 -48.46
C LYS A 8 -15.41 -21.48 -48.09
N GLU A 9 -15.37 -20.58 -49.06
CA GLU A 9 -15.58 -19.14 -48.85
C GLU A 9 -16.92 -18.85 -48.14
N LYS A 10 -18.00 -19.54 -48.53
CA LYS A 10 -19.33 -19.38 -47.92
C LYS A 10 -19.42 -19.89 -46.49
N VAL A 11 -18.88 -21.07 -46.19
CA VAL A 11 -18.86 -21.61 -44.81
C VAL A 11 -18.20 -20.60 -43.87
N TRP A 12 -17.09 -20.00 -44.30
CA TRP A 12 -16.47 -18.93 -43.53
C TRP A 12 -17.43 -17.74 -43.45
N GLU A 13 -17.85 -17.14 -44.57
CA GLU A 13 -18.73 -15.95 -44.59
C GLU A 13 -19.90 -16.03 -43.58
N PHE A 14 -20.63 -17.16 -43.55
CA PHE A 14 -21.72 -17.37 -42.60
C PHE A 14 -21.24 -17.43 -41.15
N GLY A 15 -20.13 -18.13 -40.87
CA GLY A 15 -19.52 -18.15 -39.55
C GLY A 15 -19.06 -16.78 -39.05
N GLY A 16 -18.69 -15.87 -39.96
CA GLY A 16 -18.38 -14.49 -39.61
C GLY A 16 -19.59 -13.72 -39.06
N LYS A 17 -20.81 -14.02 -39.52
CA LYS A 17 -22.03 -13.38 -39.01
C LYS A 17 -22.30 -13.80 -37.56
N VAL A 18 -22.17 -15.09 -37.27
CA VAL A 18 -22.31 -15.64 -35.92
C VAL A 18 -21.31 -15.00 -34.98
N LEU A 19 -20.03 -14.98 -35.37
CA LEU A 19 -18.96 -14.40 -34.56
C LEU A 19 -19.12 -12.89 -34.33
N GLY A 20 -19.63 -12.15 -35.32
CA GLY A 20 -19.97 -10.74 -35.17
C GLY A 20 -21.05 -10.51 -34.12
N GLY A 21 -22.13 -11.28 -34.15
CA GLY A 21 -23.21 -11.18 -33.15
C GLY A 21 -22.75 -11.51 -31.73
N VAL A 22 -21.84 -12.49 -31.58
CA VAL A 22 -21.23 -12.82 -30.29
C VAL A 22 -20.38 -11.66 -29.75
N ALA A 23 -19.55 -11.06 -30.60
CA ALA A 23 -18.74 -9.90 -30.21
C ALA A 23 -19.60 -8.70 -29.80
N GLU A 24 -20.70 -8.43 -30.52
CA GLU A 24 -21.65 -7.38 -30.16
C GLU A 24 -22.29 -7.63 -28.78
N SER A 25 -22.73 -8.87 -28.52
CA SER A 25 -23.29 -9.27 -27.21
C SER A 25 -22.27 -9.14 -26.08
N LEU A 26 -21.03 -9.54 -26.32
CA LEU A 26 -19.92 -9.36 -25.38
C LEU A 26 -19.68 -7.87 -25.12
N GLY A 27 -19.58 -7.04 -26.17
CA GLY A 27 -19.36 -5.60 -26.06
C GLY A 27 -20.43 -4.87 -25.25
N LEU A 28 -21.69 -5.27 -25.38
CA LEU A 28 -22.81 -4.75 -24.57
C LEU A 28 -22.67 -5.13 -23.08
N SER A 29 -22.20 -6.34 -22.79
CA SER A 29 -21.99 -6.83 -21.43
C SER A 29 -20.92 -6.02 -20.68
N PHE A 30 -19.90 -5.51 -21.38
CA PHE A 30 -18.86 -4.62 -20.84
C PHE A 30 -19.17 -3.12 -20.99
N GLY A 31 -20.38 -2.74 -21.42
CA GLY A 31 -20.76 -1.34 -21.64
C GLY A 31 -20.91 -0.51 -20.35
N LYS A 32 -21.07 -1.15 -19.19
CA LYS A 32 -21.02 -0.53 -17.86
C LYS A 32 -19.56 -0.50 -17.43
N LYS A 33 -19.06 0.64 -16.89
CA LYS A 33 -17.65 0.79 -16.45
C LYS A 33 -17.20 -0.45 -15.66
N VAL A 34 -16.29 -1.21 -16.27
CA VAL A 34 -15.82 -2.51 -15.75
C VAL A 34 -15.06 -2.29 -14.44
N PHE A 35 -14.32 -1.18 -14.39
CA PHE A 35 -13.68 -0.65 -13.20
C PHE A 35 -14.52 0.54 -12.70
N GLY A 36 -15.40 0.29 -11.72
CA GLY A 36 -16.33 1.29 -11.21
C GLY A 36 -15.63 2.55 -10.69
N ILE A 37 -16.16 3.73 -11.02
CA ILE A 37 -15.69 4.98 -10.40
C ILE A 37 -16.32 5.11 -9.02
N ALA A 38 -15.49 4.96 -7.99
CA ALA A 38 -15.68 5.64 -6.72
C ALA A 38 -14.31 6.17 -6.23
N PRO A 39 -14.12 7.50 -6.16
CA PRO A 39 -12.81 8.13 -5.92
C PRO A 39 -12.31 8.03 -4.46
N HIS A 40 -12.82 7.10 -3.65
CA HIS A 40 -12.47 7.03 -2.21
C HIS A 40 -12.00 5.67 -1.69
N SER A 41 -11.88 4.63 -2.52
CA SER A 41 -11.24 3.36 -2.08
C SER A 41 -10.93 2.35 -3.21
N GLY A 42 -10.92 2.74 -4.50
CA GLY A 42 -11.15 1.79 -5.59
C GLY A 42 -10.07 1.69 -6.68
N GLY A 43 -8.85 1.29 -6.34
CA GLY A 43 -8.11 0.37 -7.22
C GLY A 43 -8.46 -1.05 -6.79
N SER A 44 -8.29 -2.08 -7.65
CA SER A 44 -8.31 -3.44 -7.09
C SER A 44 -7.26 -3.50 -5.97
N ASN A 45 -7.52 -4.21 -4.87
CA ASN A 45 -6.53 -4.37 -3.78
C ASN A 45 -5.15 -4.78 -4.33
N HIS A 46 -5.17 -5.49 -5.46
CA HIS A 46 -4.00 -5.89 -6.21
C HIS A 46 -3.22 -4.73 -6.85
N ASP A 47 -3.89 -3.87 -7.61
CA ASP A 47 -3.25 -2.73 -8.29
C ASP A 47 -2.70 -1.71 -7.26
N SER A 48 -3.42 -1.52 -6.14
CA SER A 48 -2.92 -0.71 -5.03
C SER A 48 -1.69 -1.34 -4.37
N ALA A 49 -1.68 -2.66 -4.15
CA ALA A 49 -0.54 -3.36 -3.56
C ALA A 49 0.70 -3.29 -4.47
N ILE A 50 0.52 -3.45 -5.79
CA ILE A 50 1.61 -3.29 -6.77
C ILE A 50 2.10 -1.84 -6.77
N ALA A 51 1.22 -0.84 -6.75
CA ALA A 51 1.60 0.57 -6.69
C ALA A 51 2.40 0.91 -5.41
N THR A 52 1.99 0.35 -4.26
CA THR A 52 2.72 0.49 -2.99
C THR A 52 4.08 -0.24 -3.01
N ALA A 53 4.14 -1.44 -3.61
CA ALA A 53 5.40 -2.17 -3.73
C ALA A 53 6.38 -1.44 -4.66
N LEU A 54 5.88 -0.90 -5.78
CA LEU A 54 6.68 -0.06 -6.68
C LEU A 54 7.23 1.15 -5.94
N SER A 55 6.41 1.86 -5.16
CA SER A 55 6.87 3.05 -4.41
C SER A 55 7.94 2.74 -3.35
N SER A 56 7.96 1.51 -2.83
CA SER A 56 8.98 1.05 -1.88
C SER A 56 10.34 0.69 -2.51
N ASN A 57 10.42 0.50 -3.83
CA ASN A 57 11.64 0.12 -4.54
C ASN A 57 12.12 1.25 -5.49
N SER A 58 13.10 2.04 -5.03
CA SER A 58 13.55 3.27 -5.70
C SER A 58 14.16 3.05 -7.10
N ILE A 59 14.78 1.89 -7.34
CA ILE A 59 15.37 1.54 -8.65
C ILE A 59 14.28 1.12 -9.62
N ALA A 60 13.34 0.29 -9.17
CA ALA A 60 12.18 -0.12 -9.97
C ALA A 60 11.27 1.07 -10.29
N MET A 61 11.05 1.99 -9.34
CA MET A 61 10.30 3.24 -9.56
C MET A 61 10.88 4.08 -10.68
N LYS A 62 12.21 4.27 -10.70
CA LYS A 62 12.84 5.11 -11.71
C LYS A 62 12.70 4.49 -13.10
N ALA A 63 12.98 3.19 -13.22
CA ALA A 63 12.82 2.46 -14.48
C ALA A 63 11.35 2.44 -14.95
N PHE A 64 10.41 2.28 -14.02
CA PHE A 64 8.97 2.31 -14.30
C PHE A 64 8.51 3.69 -14.77
N ALA A 65 8.91 4.76 -14.08
CA ALA A 65 8.57 6.14 -14.44
C ALA A 65 9.15 6.53 -15.82
N ASP A 66 10.40 6.14 -16.11
CA ASP A 66 11.04 6.39 -17.40
C ASP A 66 10.30 5.66 -18.54
N ALA A 67 9.88 4.41 -18.31
CA ALA A 67 9.09 3.64 -19.27
C ALA A 67 7.67 4.20 -19.47
N GLN A 68 7.00 4.62 -18.39
CA GLN A 68 5.66 5.20 -18.43
C GLN A 68 5.64 6.54 -19.18
N ASN A 69 6.61 7.41 -18.92
CA ASN A 69 6.78 8.67 -19.64
C ASN A 69 7.03 8.44 -21.14
N SER A 70 7.82 7.42 -21.47
CA SER A 70 8.07 7.03 -22.87
C SER A 70 6.80 6.51 -23.55
N LEU A 71 5.97 5.73 -22.85
CA LEU A 71 4.70 5.20 -23.38
C LEU A 71 3.69 6.33 -23.67
N VAL A 72 3.53 7.28 -22.73
CA VAL A 72 2.64 8.44 -22.89
C VAL A 72 3.06 9.30 -24.09
N ALA A 73 4.36 9.50 -24.28
CA ALA A 73 4.89 10.24 -25.43
C ALA A 73 4.55 9.55 -26.76
N VAL A 74 4.72 8.22 -26.84
CA VAL A 74 4.37 7.43 -28.04
C VAL A 74 2.87 7.50 -28.34
N GLN A 75 2.01 7.42 -27.32
CA GLN A 75 0.56 7.51 -27.48
C GLN A 75 0.11 8.89 -27.99
N ALA A 76 0.72 9.96 -27.46
CA ALA A 76 0.46 11.33 -27.90
C ALA A 76 0.87 11.55 -29.37
N GLU A 77 1.99 10.95 -29.79
CA GLU A 77 2.49 11.02 -31.16
C GLU A 77 1.60 10.23 -32.13
N GLN A 78 1.14 9.03 -31.76
CA GLN A 78 0.11 8.29 -32.52
C GLN A 78 -1.17 9.10 -32.71
N ASN A 79 -1.68 9.73 -31.66
CA ASN A 79 -2.90 10.56 -31.73
C ASN A 79 -2.72 11.80 -32.61
N LYS A 80 -1.52 12.38 -32.63
CA LYS A 80 -1.16 13.51 -33.50
C LYS A 80 -1.09 13.08 -34.97
N LEU A 81 -0.52 11.90 -35.25
CA LEU A 81 -0.46 11.32 -36.60
C LEU A 81 -1.85 10.90 -37.11
N GLN A 82 -2.74 10.38 -36.26
CA GLN A 82 -4.13 10.10 -36.63
C GLN A 82 -4.92 11.35 -37.03
N LYS A 83 -4.65 12.49 -36.37
CA LYS A 83 -5.30 13.78 -36.69
C LYS A 83 -4.73 14.44 -37.94
N ALA A 84 -3.53 14.06 -38.37
CA ALA A 84 -2.86 14.60 -39.55
C ALA A 84 -3.16 13.74 -40.80
N GLY A 85 -4.40 13.79 -41.31
CA GLY A 85 -4.77 13.12 -42.55
C GLY A 85 -4.97 14.09 -43.71
N LEU A 86 -4.08 14.05 -44.73
CA LEU A 86 -4.47 14.01 -46.16
C LEU A 86 -3.33 13.98 -47.21
N VAL A 87 -2.03 13.99 -46.86
CA VAL A 87 -0.97 14.00 -47.92
C VAL A 87 0.09 12.89 -47.83
N LEU A 88 0.19 12.11 -46.74
CA LEU A 88 1.30 11.15 -46.58
C LEU A 88 0.87 9.80 -46.00
N ASN A 89 -0.11 9.12 -46.62
CA ASN A 89 -0.61 7.83 -46.11
C ASN A 89 0.49 6.77 -45.94
N ALA A 90 1.46 6.66 -46.85
CA ALA A 90 2.51 5.63 -46.76
C ALA A 90 3.56 5.92 -45.65
N ILE A 91 3.99 7.19 -45.51
CA ILE A 91 4.94 7.58 -44.47
C ILE A 91 4.27 7.56 -43.10
N ALA A 92 3.02 8.01 -43.01
CA ALA A 92 2.24 7.94 -41.77
C ALA A 92 1.98 6.48 -41.36
N LEU A 93 1.71 5.56 -42.30
CA LEU A 93 1.58 4.13 -42.03
C LEU A 93 2.89 3.52 -41.50
N ALA A 94 4.02 3.82 -42.14
CA ALA A 94 5.34 3.34 -41.70
C ALA A 94 5.73 3.88 -40.31
N GLN A 95 5.49 5.17 -40.06
CA GLN A 95 5.74 5.80 -38.75
C GLN A 95 4.80 5.25 -37.67
N LYS A 96 3.52 5.03 -38.00
CA LYS A 96 2.55 4.39 -37.10
C LYS A 96 2.98 2.97 -36.74
N ALA A 97 3.44 2.18 -37.72
CA ALA A 97 3.95 0.84 -37.48
C ALA A 97 5.19 0.85 -36.56
N GLN A 98 6.12 1.77 -36.78
CA GLN A 98 7.31 1.93 -35.94
C GLN A 98 6.97 2.36 -34.50
N LEU A 99 6.02 3.26 -34.33
CA LEU A 99 5.53 3.68 -33.01
C LEU A 99 4.79 2.55 -32.29
N ALA A 100 3.95 1.80 -33.00
CA ALA A 100 3.27 0.62 -32.45
C ALA A 100 4.27 -0.47 -32.03
N GLN A 101 5.38 -0.64 -32.77
CA GLN A 101 6.45 -1.55 -32.35
C GLN A 101 7.13 -1.08 -31.06
N LYS A 102 7.50 0.20 -30.96
CA LYS A 102 8.07 0.76 -29.73
C LYS A 102 7.12 0.64 -28.54
N GLU A 103 5.84 0.88 -28.76
CA GLU A 103 4.79 0.73 -27.75
C GLU A 103 4.75 -0.71 -27.22
N ARG A 104 4.81 -1.71 -28.12
CA ARG A 104 4.88 -3.14 -27.77
C ARG A 104 6.14 -3.45 -26.94
N GLU A 105 7.31 -2.99 -27.37
CA GLU A 105 8.57 -3.20 -26.64
C GLU A 105 8.54 -2.61 -25.23
N LEU A 106 7.92 -1.43 -25.06
CA LEU A 106 7.75 -0.80 -23.75
C LEU A 106 6.77 -1.57 -22.86
N LYS A 107 5.64 -2.04 -23.42
CA LYS A 107 4.68 -2.90 -22.72
C LYS A 107 5.33 -4.21 -22.25
N GLU A 108 6.19 -4.82 -23.07
CA GLU A 108 6.94 -6.02 -22.71
C GLU A 108 7.89 -5.78 -21.52
N LYS A 109 8.64 -4.68 -21.53
CA LYS A 109 9.53 -4.32 -20.40
C LYS A 109 8.77 -4.04 -19.10
N LEU A 110 7.64 -3.32 -19.19
CA LEU A 110 6.77 -3.05 -18.04
C LEU A 110 6.18 -4.34 -17.47
N CYS A 111 5.77 -5.27 -18.34
CA CYS A 111 5.32 -6.61 -17.97
C CYS A 111 6.39 -7.35 -17.17
N GLU A 112 7.64 -7.33 -17.63
CA GLU A 112 8.75 -8.03 -16.97
C GLU A 112 9.04 -7.49 -15.57
N ILE A 113 9.10 -6.16 -15.41
CA ILE A 113 9.35 -5.51 -14.11
C ILE A 113 8.25 -5.85 -13.12
N THR A 114 6.99 -5.74 -13.55
CA THR A 114 5.83 -6.02 -12.71
C THR A 114 5.81 -7.48 -12.27
N CYS A 115 6.02 -8.42 -13.20
CA CYS A 115 6.10 -9.85 -12.92
C CYS A 115 7.21 -10.21 -11.92
N ASN A 116 8.36 -9.53 -11.95
CA ASN A 116 9.46 -9.82 -11.02
C ASN A 116 9.17 -9.33 -9.60
N LEU A 117 8.60 -8.14 -9.45
CA LEU A 117 8.18 -7.60 -8.15
C LEU A 117 7.08 -8.46 -7.51
N GLN A 118 6.16 -8.95 -8.33
CA GLN A 118 5.10 -9.88 -7.96
C GLN A 118 5.62 -11.14 -7.26
N ARG A 119 6.62 -11.79 -7.87
CA ARG A 119 7.23 -13.04 -7.37
C ARG A 119 7.83 -12.87 -5.99
N GLU A 120 8.33 -11.67 -5.66
CA GLU A 120 8.87 -11.37 -4.35
C GLU A 120 7.78 -11.24 -3.28
N LEU A 121 6.62 -10.66 -3.62
CA LEU A 121 5.49 -10.47 -2.71
C LEU A 121 4.70 -11.78 -2.44
N GLN A 122 4.47 -12.58 -3.48
CA GLN A 122 3.63 -13.79 -3.40
C GLN A 122 4.25 -14.94 -2.58
N LYS A 123 5.56 -14.89 -2.30
CA LYS A 123 6.32 -16.00 -1.69
C LYS A 123 5.81 -16.43 -0.30
N ASN A 124 5.21 -15.53 0.48
CA ASN A 124 4.69 -15.84 1.82
C ASN A 124 3.17 -16.11 1.86
N GLU A 125 2.38 -15.51 0.96
CA GLU A 125 0.92 -15.74 0.93
C GLU A 125 0.55 -17.12 0.36
N PHE A 126 1.41 -17.64 -0.51
CA PHE A 126 1.22 -18.92 -1.19
C PHE A 126 1.19 -20.12 -0.22
N GLN A 127 2.04 -20.10 0.81
CA GLN A 127 2.14 -21.20 1.77
C GLN A 127 0.85 -21.35 2.57
N ASN A 128 0.28 -20.25 3.06
CA ASN A 128 -0.94 -20.28 3.88
C ASN A 128 -2.19 -20.68 3.07
N ARG A 129 -2.30 -20.26 1.80
CA ARG A 129 -3.43 -20.65 0.93
C ARG A 129 -3.37 -22.11 0.49
N GLY A 130 -2.17 -22.61 0.16
CA GLY A 130 -1.97 -24.00 -0.22
C GLY A 130 -2.36 -24.99 0.89
N GLU A 131 -2.08 -24.64 2.15
CA GLU A 131 -2.45 -25.46 3.31
C GLU A 131 -3.97 -25.57 3.48
N LEU A 132 -4.72 -24.46 3.35
CA LEU A 132 -6.18 -24.47 3.48
C LEU A 132 -6.87 -25.29 2.38
N GLN A 133 -6.40 -25.17 1.13
CA GLN A 133 -6.93 -25.93 0.00
C GLN A 133 -6.66 -27.43 0.14
N ALA A 134 -5.47 -27.81 0.63
CA ALA A 134 -5.14 -29.22 0.87
C ALA A 134 -6.07 -29.87 1.92
N VAL A 135 -6.48 -29.12 2.95
CA VAL A 135 -7.45 -29.58 3.95
C VAL A 135 -8.84 -29.79 3.34
N GLN A 136 -9.31 -28.87 2.51
CA GLN A 136 -10.62 -28.98 1.84
C GLN A 136 -10.68 -30.16 0.86
N ILE A 137 -9.64 -30.33 0.04
CA ILE A 137 -9.52 -31.48 -0.87
C ILE A 137 -9.57 -32.78 -0.07
N GLN A 138 -8.92 -32.82 1.10
CA GLN A 138 -8.91 -34.02 1.93
C GLN A 138 -10.29 -34.37 2.48
N ALA A 139 -11.01 -33.40 3.04
CA ALA A 139 -12.35 -33.63 3.57
C ALA A 139 -13.28 -34.21 2.48
N LYS A 140 -13.26 -33.64 1.28
CA LYS A 140 -14.12 -34.04 0.15
C LYS A 140 -13.71 -35.37 -0.48
N TRP A 141 -12.42 -35.69 -0.46
CA TRP A 141 -11.93 -37.00 -0.92
C TRP A 141 -12.31 -38.12 0.04
N ASP A 142 -12.25 -37.88 1.35
CA ASP A 142 -12.67 -38.84 2.38
C ASP A 142 -14.17 -39.17 2.31
N GLU A 143 -14.99 -38.19 1.90
CA GLU A 143 -16.42 -38.36 1.60
C GLU A 143 -16.70 -39.13 0.29
N LYS A 144 -15.66 -39.47 -0.51
CA LYS A 144 -15.76 -40.11 -1.85
C LYS A 144 -16.61 -39.34 -2.86
N GLU A 145 -16.72 -38.03 -2.72
CA GLU A 145 -17.58 -37.16 -3.56
C GLU A 145 -16.87 -36.62 -4.82
N LEU A 146 -15.62 -37.01 -5.09
CA LEU A 146 -14.78 -36.44 -6.15
C LEU A 146 -14.66 -37.37 -7.38
N PRO A 147 -15.42 -37.14 -8.48
CA PRO A 147 -15.39 -37.97 -9.68
C PRO A 147 -14.24 -37.62 -10.66
N THR A 148 -13.03 -37.36 -10.15
CA THR A 148 -11.88 -36.94 -10.98
C THR A 148 -11.00 -38.12 -11.37
N ILE A 149 -10.23 -37.96 -12.47
CA ILE A 149 -9.24 -38.96 -12.92
C ILE A 149 -7.96 -38.95 -12.09
N PHE A 150 -7.72 -37.88 -11.33
CA PHE A 150 -6.52 -37.66 -10.54
C PHE A 150 -6.64 -38.31 -9.17
N SER A 151 -5.53 -38.83 -8.65
CA SER A 151 -5.41 -39.20 -7.25
C SER A 151 -5.42 -37.97 -6.33
N ARG A 152 -5.68 -38.17 -5.04
CA ARG A 152 -5.56 -37.13 -4.01
C ARG A 152 -4.23 -36.37 -4.13
N ARG A 153 -3.11 -37.10 -4.22
CA ARG A 153 -1.78 -36.50 -4.28
C ARG A 153 -1.61 -35.64 -5.52
N GLU A 154 -2.07 -36.12 -6.67
CA GLU A 154 -2.01 -35.36 -7.92
C GLU A 154 -2.89 -34.10 -7.86
N LEU A 155 -4.10 -34.16 -7.29
CA LEU A 155 -4.93 -32.96 -7.09
C LEU A 155 -4.24 -31.98 -6.14
N THR A 156 -3.73 -32.46 -5.01
CA THR A 156 -2.98 -31.61 -4.07
C THR A 156 -1.78 -30.99 -4.76
N ASP A 157 -1.01 -31.73 -5.56
CA ASP A 157 0.15 -31.18 -6.29
C ASP A 157 -0.28 -30.15 -7.36
N ILE A 158 -1.36 -30.42 -8.09
CA ILE A 158 -1.93 -29.49 -9.10
C ILE A 158 -2.32 -28.17 -8.46
N PHE A 159 -2.95 -28.20 -7.27
CA PHE A 159 -3.46 -27.02 -6.59
C PHE A 159 -2.46 -26.37 -5.63
N ALA A 160 -1.53 -27.14 -5.06
CA ALA A 160 -0.49 -26.65 -4.15
C ALA A 160 0.74 -26.06 -4.86
N GLN A 161 1.02 -26.38 -6.13
CA GLN A 161 2.21 -25.86 -6.82
C GLN A 161 1.95 -24.67 -7.75
N LYS A 162 0.68 -24.28 -8.00
CA LYS A 162 0.37 -23.31 -9.06
C LYS A 162 -0.91 -22.52 -8.82
N SER A 163 -1.02 -21.78 -7.71
CA SER A 163 -2.13 -20.85 -7.49
C SER A 163 -2.17 -19.68 -8.49
N ASP A 164 -1.08 -19.38 -9.20
CA ASP A 164 -0.96 -18.13 -9.96
C ASP A 164 -1.66 -18.16 -11.33
N PHE A 165 -2.03 -19.35 -11.82
CA PHE A 165 -2.57 -19.53 -13.17
C PHE A 165 -4.00 -20.09 -13.15
N PRO A 166 -4.91 -19.55 -14.00
CA PRO A 166 -6.27 -20.03 -14.11
C PRO A 166 -6.31 -21.49 -14.57
N LEU A 167 -7.30 -22.23 -14.07
CA LEU A 167 -7.63 -23.57 -14.50
C LEU A 167 -8.59 -23.50 -15.70
N PHE A 168 -8.26 -24.17 -16.79
CA PHE A 168 -9.15 -24.33 -17.94
C PHE A 168 -9.46 -25.81 -18.14
N ILE A 169 -10.70 -26.21 -17.89
CA ILE A 169 -11.15 -27.58 -18.13
C ILE A 169 -12.03 -27.58 -19.37
N CYS A 170 -11.56 -28.22 -20.44
CA CYS A 170 -12.34 -28.43 -21.65
C CYS A 170 -12.96 -29.82 -21.60
N SER A 171 -14.27 -29.92 -21.33
CA SER A 171 -14.93 -31.22 -21.40
C SER A 171 -15.09 -31.68 -22.85
N LYS A 172 -15.22 -32.99 -23.04
CA LYS A 172 -15.49 -33.56 -24.35
C LYS A 172 -16.85 -33.10 -24.86
N ILE A 173 -16.91 -32.72 -26.13
CA ILE A 173 -18.18 -32.33 -26.76
C ILE A 173 -19.17 -33.50 -26.75
N GLN A 174 -20.36 -33.26 -26.20
CA GLN A 174 -21.46 -34.22 -26.19
C GLN A 174 -22.21 -34.15 -27.51
N ILE A 175 -22.39 -35.28 -28.18
CA ILE A 175 -23.03 -35.33 -29.50
C ILE A 175 -24.22 -36.27 -29.45
N THR A 176 -25.39 -35.78 -29.86
CA THR A 176 -26.61 -36.58 -29.85
C THR A 176 -26.63 -37.61 -30.98
N GLU A 177 -27.29 -38.75 -30.77
CA GLU A 177 -27.46 -39.80 -31.78
C GLU A 177 -28.14 -39.32 -33.07
N GLY A 178 -28.91 -38.23 -33.01
CA GLY A 178 -29.57 -37.63 -34.17
C GLY A 178 -28.67 -36.77 -35.08
N SER A 179 -27.40 -36.59 -34.73
CA SER A 179 -26.42 -35.80 -35.50
C SER A 179 -25.73 -36.62 -36.60
N PRO A 180 -25.17 -35.99 -37.66
CA PRO A 180 -24.38 -36.70 -38.67
C PRO A 180 -23.29 -37.63 -38.11
N LYS A 181 -23.03 -38.74 -38.82
CA LYS A 181 -22.13 -39.80 -38.36
C LYS A 181 -20.69 -39.29 -38.14
N TYR A 182 -20.20 -38.43 -39.05
CA TYR A 182 -18.90 -37.76 -38.91
C TYR A 182 -18.76 -37.05 -37.55
N PHE A 183 -19.79 -36.32 -37.10
CA PHE A 183 -19.73 -35.65 -35.81
C PHE A 183 -19.61 -36.65 -34.67
N GLN A 184 -20.40 -37.73 -34.70
CA GLN A 184 -20.39 -38.75 -33.64
C GLN A 184 -19.05 -39.50 -33.52
N THR A 185 -18.40 -39.80 -34.63
CA THR A 185 -17.21 -40.66 -34.65
C THR A 185 -15.89 -39.89 -34.62
N GLU A 186 -15.77 -38.84 -35.43
CA GLU A 186 -14.49 -38.14 -35.64
C GLU A 186 -14.40 -36.84 -34.85
N LEU A 187 -15.39 -35.95 -35.00
CA LEU A 187 -15.32 -34.58 -34.47
C LEU A 187 -15.01 -34.56 -32.97
N ALA A 188 -15.69 -35.39 -32.17
CA ALA A 188 -15.50 -35.38 -30.72
C ALA A 188 -14.09 -35.80 -30.28
N ALA A 189 -13.45 -36.71 -31.02
CA ALA A 189 -12.08 -37.14 -30.73
C ALA A 189 -11.06 -36.11 -31.25
N GLU A 190 -11.32 -35.56 -32.43
CA GLU A 190 -10.48 -34.54 -33.03
C GLU A 190 -10.45 -33.24 -32.22
N VAL A 191 -11.62 -32.75 -31.79
CA VAL A 191 -11.72 -31.52 -30.98
C VAL A 191 -10.89 -31.65 -29.71
N GLU A 192 -10.99 -32.78 -29.00
CA GLU A 192 -10.22 -33.05 -27.78
C GLU A 192 -8.71 -32.96 -28.04
N SER A 193 -8.22 -33.64 -29.09
CA SER A 193 -6.80 -33.65 -29.48
C SER A 193 -6.31 -32.29 -30.00
N LYS A 194 -7.11 -31.64 -30.86
CA LYS A 194 -6.84 -30.32 -31.44
C LYS A 194 -6.80 -29.24 -30.35
N MET A 195 -7.69 -29.29 -29.35
CA MET A 195 -7.71 -28.36 -28.22
C MET A 195 -6.53 -28.58 -27.27
N LEU A 196 -6.17 -29.83 -26.97
CA LEU A 196 -4.99 -30.14 -26.14
C LEU A 196 -3.70 -29.62 -26.80
N THR A 197 -3.51 -29.91 -28.09
CA THR A 197 -2.35 -29.44 -28.86
C THR A 197 -2.31 -27.91 -28.93
N PHE A 198 -3.48 -27.29 -29.12
CA PHE A 198 -3.62 -25.84 -29.14
C PHE A 198 -3.28 -25.18 -27.81
N ALA A 199 -3.81 -25.71 -26.70
CA ALA A 199 -3.56 -25.18 -25.37
C ALA A 199 -2.08 -25.30 -24.98
N ASN A 200 -1.45 -26.44 -25.27
CA ASN A 200 -0.03 -26.66 -25.00
C ASN A 200 0.88 -25.72 -25.79
N SER A 201 0.50 -25.35 -27.02
CA SER A 201 1.28 -24.42 -27.85
C SER A 201 1.04 -22.96 -27.49
N THR A 202 -0.20 -22.59 -27.18
CA THR A 202 -0.66 -21.20 -26.99
C THR A 202 -0.56 -20.73 -25.53
N PHE A 203 -1.04 -21.53 -24.59
CA PHE A 203 -1.11 -21.15 -23.18
C PHE A 203 0.13 -21.56 -22.39
N ARG A 204 0.78 -22.68 -22.77
CA ARG A 204 2.03 -23.20 -22.17
C ARG A 204 2.01 -23.25 -20.64
N ARG A 205 2.52 -22.21 -19.96
CA ARG A 205 2.65 -22.12 -18.51
C ARG A 205 1.63 -21.18 -17.86
N ASP A 206 0.91 -20.40 -18.66
CA ASP A 206 0.06 -19.31 -18.18
C ASP A 206 -1.35 -19.79 -17.84
N VAL A 207 -1.74 -20.99 -18.28
CA VAL A 207 -3.04 -21.62 -18.01
C VAL A 207 -2.83 -23.10 -17.74
N ARG A 208 -3.48 -23.63 -16.71
CA ARG A 208 -3.53 -25.08 -16.46
C ARG A 208 -4.68 -25.68 -17.27
N PHE A 209 -4.35 -26.22 -18.44
CA PHE A 209 -5.35 -26.78 -19.33
C PHE A 209 -5.51 -28.30 -19.15
N TYR A 210 -6.76 -28.75 -19.06
CA TYR A 210 -7.11 -30.17 -19.05
C TYR A 210 -8.22 -30.45 -20.07
N SER A 211 -7.92 -31.26 -21.09
CA SER A 211 -8.94 -31.79 -22.01
C SER A 211 -9.79 -32.91 -21.37
N ARG A 212 -9.33 -33.45 -20.25
CA ARG A 212 -10.05 -34.45 -19.46
C ARG A 212 -9.71 -34.31 -17.99
N PHE A 213 -10.75 -34.16 -17.16
CA PHE A 213 -10.63 -33.97 -15.72
C PHE A 213 -11.48 -34.98 -14.92
N PHE A 214 -12.66 -35.33 -15.45
CA PHE A 214 -13.60 -36.25 -14.82
C PHE A 214 -13.47 -37.67 -15.38
N LYS A 215 -13.79 -38.66 -14.54
CA LYS A 215 -13.86 -40.08 -14.94
C LYS A 215 -14.99 -40.31 -15.93
N ASP A 216 -16.13 -39.69 -15.66
CA ASP A 216 -17.33 -39.78 -16.49
C ASP A 216 -17.11 -39.10 -17.83
N ARG A 217 -17.76 -39.65 -18.87
CA ARG A 217 -17.72 -39.08 -20.22
C ARG A 217 -18.65 -37.87 -20.34
N ASP A 218 -19.75 -37.89 -19.60
CA ASP A 218 -20.76 -36.85 -19.61
C ASP A 218 -20.56 -35.94 -18.40
N VAL A 219 -20.09 -34.72 -18.67
CA VAL A 219 -19.83 -33.70 -17.66
C VAL A 219 -20.88 -32.60 -17.79
N PHE A 220 -21.47 -32.18 -16.67
CA PHE A 220 -22.53 -31.17 -16.61
C PHE A 220 -22.23 -30.10 -15.54
N ASP A 221 -23.12 -29.12 -15.41
CA ASP A 221 -23.03 -28.04 -14.41
C ASP A 221 -22.85 -28.55 -12.99
N VAL A 222 -23.46 -29.69 -12.65
CA VAL A 222 -23.33 -30.30 -11.32
C VAL A 222 -21.87 -30.61 -11.00
N ASN A 223 -21.08 -31.07 -11.97
CA ASN A 223 -19.66 -31.32 -11.79
C ASN A 223 -18.89 -30.00 -11.57
N ALA A 224 -19.31 -28.92 -12.23
CA ALA A 224 -18.73 -27.58 -12.04
C ALA A 224 -18.98 -27.07 -10.62
N GLU A 225 -20.22 -27.17 -10.11
CA GLU A 225 -20.59 -26.71 -8.76
C GLU A 225 -19.90 -27.54 -7.66
N GLN A 226 -19.74 -28.86 -7.89
CA GLN A 226 -18.95 -29.72 -7.01
C GLN A 226 -17.48 -29.27 -6.96
N LEU A 227 -16.87 -29.02 -8.12
CA LEU A 227 -15.48 -28.59 -8.20
C LEU A 227 -15.29 -27.19 -7.59
N LYS A 228 -16.23 -26.27 -7.81
CA LYS A 228 -16.24 -24.93 -7.21
C LYS A 228 -16.33 -24.97 -5.69
N THR A 229 -17.05 -25.93 -5.11
CA THR A 229 -17.10 -26.10 -3.65
C THR A 229 -15.73 -26.48 -3.06
N ILE A 230 -14.91 -27.17 -3.85
CA ILE A 230 -13.58 -27.63 -3.43
C ILE A 230 -12.53 -26.55 -3.68
N LEU A 231 -12.71 -25.76 -4.74
CA LEU A 231 -11.76 -24.74 -5.20
C LEU A 231 -12.47 -23.40 -5.44
N PRO A 232 -13.08 -22.80 -4.40
CA PRO A 232 -13.89 -21.59 -4.57
C PRO A 232 -13.03 -20.40 -5.03
N ASP A 233 -11.80 -20.33 -4.52
CA ASP A 233 -10.87 -19.23 -4.74
C ASP A 233 -9.86 -19.50 -5.85
N THR A 234 -9.97 -20.65 -6.55
CA THR A 234 -9.13 -20.91 -7.72
C THR A 234 -9.85 -20.42 -8.97
N PRO A 235 -9.28 -19.44 -9.69
CA PRO A 235 -9.83 -18.98 -10.96
C PRO A 235 -9.97 -20.15 -11.92
N CYS A 236 -11.20 -20.42 -12.38
CA CYS A 236 -11.47 -21.55 -13.25
C CYS A 236 -12.50 -21.21 -14.33
N VAL A 237 -12.22 -21.73 -15.52
CA VAL A 237 -13.13 -21.74 -16.66
C VAL A 237 -13.35 -23.18 -17.08
N MET A 238 -14.60 -23.62 -17.08
CA MET A 238 -14.97 -24.97 -17.48
C MET A 238 -15.92 -24.90 -18.68
N SER A 239 -15.56 -25.55 -19.78
CA SER A 239 -16.39 -25.56 -20.99
C SER A 239 -17.15 -26.88 -21.15
N PHE A 240 -18.41 -26.76 -21.54
CA PHE A 240 -19.35 -27.84 -21.81
C PHE A 240 -19.97 -27.57 -23.16
N SER A 241 -19.62 -28.40 -24.14
CA SER A 241 -20.13 -28.24 -25.50
C SER A 241 -21.10 -29.36 -25.80
N LYS A 242 -22.25 -29.02 -26.39
CA LYS A 242 -23.25 -29.98 -26.84
C LYS A 242 -23.64 -29.71 -28.28
N LEU A 243 -23.51 -30.71 -29.12
CA LEU A 243 -23.94 -30.69 -30.52
C LEU A 243 -25.15 -31.60 -30.70
N THR A 244 -26.23 -31.02 -31.18
CA THR A 244 -27.47 -31.72 -31.49
C THR A 244 -27.65 -31.87 -33.00
N ARG A 245 -28.80 -32.40 -33.43
CA ARG A 245 -29.14 -32.53 -34.86
C ARG A 245 -29.15 -31.20 -35.62
N SER A 246 -29.42 -30.08 -34.96
CA SER A 246 -29.54 -28.77 -35.62
C SER A 246 -28.75 -27.65 -34.94
N ASN A 247 -28.54 -27.76 -33.63
CA ASN A 247 -27.98 -26.69 -32.81
C ASN A 247 -26.67 -27.12 -32.18
N VAL A 248 -25.80 -26.14 -31.94
CA VAL A 248 -24.63 -26.29 -31.08
C VAL A 248 -24.75 -25.32 -29.92
N HIS A 249 -24.39 -25.80 -28.73
CA HIS A 249 -24.38 -25.06 -27.49
C HIS A 249 -22.96 -25.12 -26.91
N PHE A 250 -22.32 -23.97 -26.73
CA PHE A 250 -21.09 -23.82 -25.97
C PHE A 250 -21.43 -23.11 -24.66
N HIS A 251 -21.42 -23.87 -23.56
CA HIS A 251 -21.63 -23.38 -22.21
C HIS A 251 -20.27 -23.25 -21.52
N TYR A 252 -19.97 -22.10 -20.93
CA TYR A 252 -18.76 -21.87 -20.16
C TYR A 252 -19.15 -21.47 -18.74
N LYS A 253 -18.68 -22.20 -17.74
CA LYS A 253 -18.84 -21.86 -16.32
C LYS A 253 -17.57 -21.21 -15.80
N LEU A 254 -17.72 -20.11 -15.08
CA LEU A 254 -16.59 -19.34 -14.52
C LEU A 254 -16.76 -19.13 -13.02
N TRP A 255 -15.66 -19.19 -12.27
CA TRP A 255 -15.62 -18.81 -10.86
C TRP A 255 -14.21 -18.43 -10.40
N GLY A 256 -14.11 -17.87 -9.19
CA GLY A 256 -12.84 -17.52 -8.56
C GLY A 256 -12.12 -16.33 -9.21
N SER A 257 -12.84 -15.47 -9.93
CA SER A 257 -12.27 -14.33 -10.66
C SER A 257 -13.28 -13.20 -10.90
N GLN A 258 -12.81 -11.98 -11.12
CA GLN A 258 -13.63 -10.81 -11.48
C GLN A 258 -14.33 -11.01 -12.83
N ILE A 259 -13.69 -11.67 -13.81
CA ILE A 259 -14.39 -12.01 -15.05
C ILE A 259 -15.62 -12.90 -14.79
N ALA A 260 -15.56 -13.79 -13.80
CA ALA A 260 -16.71 -14.59 -13.43
C ALA A 260 -17.84 -13.74 -12.85
N GLU A 261 -17.52 -12.68 -12.10
CA GLU A 261 -18.51 -11.72 -11.60
C GLU A 261 -19.16 -10.93 -12.73
N ILE A 262 -18.35 -10.48 -13.70
CA ILE A 262 -18.82 -9.74 -14.90
C ILE A 262 -19.78 -10.60 -15.72
N PHE A 263 -19.46 -11.88 -15.91
CA PHE A 263 -20.30 -12.84 -16.62
C PHE A 263 -21.37 -13.50 -15.73
N HIS A 264 -21.54 -13.08 -14.48
CA HIS A 264 -22.50 -13.71 -13.56
C HIS A 264 -22.35 -15.25 -13.48
N GLY A 265 -21.10 -15.72 -13.52
CA GLY A 265 -20.69 -17.11 -13.36
C GLY A 265 -20.82 -18.00 -14.60
N HIS A 266 -21.31 -17.50 -15.74
CA HIS A 266 -21.43 -18.30 -16.96
C HIS A 266 -21.41 -17.45 -18.25
N PHE A 267 -20.99 -18.06 -19.35
CA PHE A 267 -20.99 -17.46 -20.69
C PHE A 267 -21.47 -18.49 -21.71
N ASP A 268 -22.54 -18.17 -22.43
CA ASP A 268 -23.25 -19.11 -23.30
C ASP A 268 -23.27 -18.64 -24.74
N LEU A 269 -23.06 -19.60 -25.64
CA LEU A 269 -23.21 -19.41 -27.08
C LEU A 269 -24.06 -20.53 -27.66
N GLU A 270 -25.20 -20.18 -28.23
CA GLU A 270 -26.11 -21.10 -28.91
C GLU A 270 -26.47 -20.59 -30.30
N PHE A 271 -26.39 -21.46 -31.31
CA PHE A 271 -26.83 -21.17 -32.67
C PHE A 271 -27.15 -22.45 -33.46
N SER A 272 -27.90 -22.29 -34.56
CA SER A 272 -28.31 -23.41 -35.42
C SER A 272 -27.27 -23.66 -36.50
N TRP A 273 -26.38 -24.64 -36.31
CA TRP A 273 -25.40 -25.00 -37.34
C TRP A 273 -26.08 -25.50 -38.62
N ARG A 274 -27.30 -26.05 -38.51
CA ARG A 274 -28.06 -26.50 -39.69
C ARG A 274 -28.64 -25.35 -40.50
N GLU A 275 -29.32 -24.41 -39.86
CA GLU A 275 -29.98 -23.30 -40.56
C GLU A 275 -29.00 -22.19 -40.93
N GLU A 276 -27.94 -21.98 -40.13
CA GLU A 276 -26.99 -20.88 -40.35
C GLU A 276 -25.83 -21.27 -41.28
N PHE A 277 -25.49 -22.56 -41.39
CA PHE A 277 -24.40 -23.05 -42.23
C PHE A 277 -24.86 -24.03 -43.29
N LEU A 278 -25.55 -25.12 -42.91
CA LEU A 278 -25.85 -26.19 -43.84
C LEU A 278 -26.86 -25.76 -44.92
N GLN A 279 -28.01 -25.20 -44.54
CA GLN A 279 -29.06 -24.83 -45.52
C GLN A 279 -28.60 -23.78 -46.52
N PRO A 280 -27.98 -22.65 -46.12
CA PRO A 280 -27.53 -21.63 -47.06
C PRO A 280 -26.43 -22.14 -48.01
N LEU A 281 -25.65 -23.13 -47.56
CA LEU A 281 -24.64 -23.79 -48.37
C LEU A 281 -25.30 -24.71 -49.41
N LEU A 282 -26.22 -25.57 -48.98
CA LEU A 282 -26.99 -26.47 -49.86
C LEU A 282 -27.76 -25.67 -50.92
N ASP A 283 -28.44 -24.60 -50.53
CA ASP A 283 -29.16 -23.68 -51.43
C ASP A 283 -28.24 -23.10 -52.52
N SER A 284 -26.94 -23.01 -52.25
CA SER A 284 -25.97 -22.44 -53.17
C SER A 284 -25.21 -23.44 -54.03
N VAL A 285 -25.19 -24.71 -53.64
CA VAL A 285 -24.45 -25.79 -54.32
C VAL A 285 -25.40 -26.70 -55.11
N GLY A 286 -26.69 -26.76 -54.75
CA GLY A 286 -27.69 -27.61 -55.39
C GLY A 286 -27.69 -29.03 -54.83
N GLU A 287 -27.89 -30.04 -55.67
CA GLU A 287 -27.79 -31.45 -55.26
C GLU A 287 -26.33 -31.82 -54.95
N VAL A 288 -26.14 -32.46 -53.79
CA VAL A 288 -24.83 -32.81 -53.23
C VAL A 288 -24.81 -34.32 -52.99
N SER A 289 -23.72 -35.00 -53.36
CA SER A 289 -23.56 -36.43 -53.08
C SER A 289 -23.30 -36.68 -51.59
N ASP A 290 -23.53 -37.90 -51.11
CA ASP A 290 -23.23 -38.25 -49.70
C ASP A 290 -21.77 -38.00 -49.33
N HIS A 291 -20.83 -38.24 -50.26
CA HIS A 291 -19.41 -37.96 -50.04
C HIS A 291 -19.11 -36.45 -49.93
N ASP A 292 -19.78 -35.64 -50.75
CA ASP A 292 -19.63 -34.19 -50.69
C ASP A 292 -20.28 -33.62 -49.41
N LEU A 293 -21.35 -34.24 -48.90
CA LEU A 293 -21.95 -33.90 -47.60
C LEU A 293 -21.01 -34.17 -46.43
N ASP A 294 -20.28 -35.29 -46.43
CA ASP A 294 -19.28 -35.58 -45.39
C ASP A 294 -18.16 -34.53 -45.36
N ASN A 295 -17.65 -34.11 -46.53
CA ASN A 295 -16.67 -33.03 -46.62
C ASN A 295 -17.20 -31.69 -46.08
N ILE A 296 -18.50 -31.40 -46.28
CA ILE A 296 -19.14 -30.21 -45.71
C ILE A 296 -19.21 -30.32 -44.18
N TYR A 297 -19.55 -31.49 -43.63
CA TYR A 297 -19.55 -31.71 -42.19
C TYR A 297 -18.14 -31.57 -41.59
N GLU A 298 -17.10 -32.04 -42.28
CA GLU A 298 -15.71 -31.82 -41.88
C GLU A 298 -15.38 -30.33 -41.77
N MET A 299 -15.74 -29.54 -42.78
CA MET A 299 -15.54 -28.09 -42.79
C MET A 299 -16.28 -27.37 -41.65
N ILE A 300 -17.52 -27.79 -41.37
CA ILE A 300 -18.28 -27.27 -40.22
C ILE A 300 -17.58 -27.65 -38.90
N GLY A 301 -17.08 -28.88 -38.80
CA GLY A 301 -16.33 -29.36 -37.63
C GLY A 301 -15.05 -28.57 -37.37
N ASP A 302 -14.29 -28.27 -38.41
CA ASP A 302 -13.09 -27.43 -38.33
C ASP A 302 -13.42 -26.00 -37.91
N TRP A 303 -14.50 -25.43 -38.44
CA TRP A 303 -14.98 -24.10 -38.04
C TRP A 303 -15.41 -24.07 -36.57
N LEU A 304 -16.16 -25.07 -36.10
CA LEU A 304 -16.56 -25.20 -34.69
C LEU A 304 -15.33 -25.32 -33.76
N THR A 305 -14.32 -26.05 -34.21
CA THR A 305 -13.04 -26.17 -33.48
C THR A 305 -12.30 -24.83 -33.43
N ALA A 306 -12.28 -24.07 -34.53
CA ALA A 306 -11.67 -22.74 -34.57
C ALA A 306 -12.40 -21.75 -33.65
N LEU A 307 -13.72 -21.81 -33.59
CA LEU A 307 -14.55 -21.02 -32.68
C LEU A 307 -14.23 -21.30 -31.21
N GLN A 308 -14.14 -22.58 -30.81
CA GLN A 308 -13.76 -22.94 -29.44
C GLN A 308 -12.37 -22.41 -29.06
N LYS A 309 -11.39 -22.49 -29.98
CA LYS A 309 -10.04 -21.95 -29.78
C LYS A 309 -10.05 -20.43 -29.64
N LEU A 310 -10.85 -19.74 -30.45
CA LEU A 310 -11.03 -18.29 -30.37
C LEU A 310 -11.59 -17.88 -29.02
N ILE A 311 -12.72 -18.48 -28.59
CA ILE A 311 -13.37 -18.17 -27.31
C ILE A 311 -12.44 -18.51 -26.14
N ALA A 312 -11.77 -19.67 -26.18
CA ALA A 312 -10.80 -20.04 -25.14
C ALA A 312 -9.67 -19.01 -25.04
N THR A 313 -9.13 -18.53 -26.17
CA THR A 313 -8.09 -17.51 -26.16
C THR A 313 -8.62 -16.18 -25.64
N PHE A 314 -9.80 -15.75 -26.10
CA PHE A 314 -10.44 -14.53 -25.65
C PHE A 314 -10.69 -14.54 -24.13
N LEU A 315 -11.26 -15.61 -23.58
CA LEU A 315 -11.51 -15.72 -22.14
C LEU A 315 -10.21 -15.71 -21.31
N MET A 316 -9.15 -16.35 -21.81
CA MET A 316 -7.86 -16.37 -21.12
C MET A 316 -7.12 -15.03 -21.22
N ASP A 317 -7.19 -14.35 -22.35
CA ASP A 317 -6.65 -12.98 -22.49
C ASP A 317 -7.45 -12.00 -21.63
N LEU A 318 -8.77 -12.11 -21.60
CA LEU A 318 -9.63 -11.30 -20.76
C LEU A 318 -9.32 -11.53 -19.27
N TYR A 319 -9.17 -12.79 -18.85
CA TYR A 319 -8.71 -13.12 -17.50
C TYR A 319 -7.38 -12.43 -17.19
N ALA A 320 -6.38 -12.55 -18.07
CA ALA A 320 -5.08 -11.92 -17.86
C ALA A 320 -5.16 -10.38 -17.79
N ILE A 321 -6.08 -9.76 -18.53
CA ILE A 321 -6.32 -8.31 -18.50
C ILE A 321 -7.10 -7.87 -17.28
N VAL A 322 -8.07 -8.61 -16.77
CA VAL A 322 -8.93 -8.15 -15.67
C VAL A 322 -8.40 -8.62 -14.33
N ASP A 323 -8.08 -9.91 -14.23
CA ASP A 323 -7.68 -10.59 -13.00
C ASP A 323 -6.18 -10.83 -12.90
N GLY A 324 -5.48 -10.82 -14.05
CA GLY A 324 -4.05 -11.07 -14.08
C GLY A 324 -3.26 -9.96 -13.40
N ASP A 325 -2.07 -10.29 -12.96
CA ASP A 325 -1.24 -9.39 -12.14
C ASP A 325 -0.70 -8.16 -12.90
N ASN A 326 -0.59 -8.25 -14.23
CA ASN A 326 0.01 -7.22 -15.05
C ASN A 326 -1.03 -6.42 -15.86
N PRO A 327 -1.23 -5.12 -15.58
CA PRO A 327 -2.14 -4.27 -16.37
C PRO A 327 -1.67 -4.06 -17.82
N PHE A 328 -0.38 -4.25 -18.10
CA PHE A 328 0.21 -4.12 -19.45
C PHE A 328 0.32 -5.45 -20.21
N TYR A 329 -0.50 -6.44 -19.86
CA TYR A 329 -0.53 -7.74 -20.54
C TYR A 329 -0.73 -7.59 -22.06
N ILE A 330 -0.02 -8.38 -22.86
CA ILE A 330 -0.16 -8.33 -24.32
C ILE A 330 -1.10 -9.47 -24.74
N PRO A 331 -2.30 -9.16 -25.30
CA PRO A 331 -3.23 -10.20 -25.72
C PRO A 331 -2.63 -11.13 -26.76
N LYS A 332 -2.86 -12.43 -26.60
CA LYS A 332 -2.41 -13.47 -27.53
C LYS A 332 -3.33 -13.60 -28.74
N LEU A 333 -4.57 -13.12 -28.64
CA LEU A 333 -5.61 -13.26 -29.66
C LEU A 333 -5.18 -12.80 -31.06
N ASP A 334 -4.39 -11.72 -31.16
CA ASP A 334 -3.88 -11.18 -32.43
C ASP A 334 -2.85 -12.12 -33.11
N ARG A 335 -2.11 -12.90 -32.31
CA ARG A 335 -0.97 -13.70 -32.79
C ARG A 335 -1.28 -15.20 -32.88
N VAL A 336 -2.40 -15.64 -32.34
CA VAL A 336 -2.72 -17.07 -32.23
C VAL A 336 -3.23 -17.64 -33.55
N ASN A 337 -2.84 -18.87 -33.87
CA ASN A 337 -3.45 -19.61 -34.97
C ASN A 337 -4.62 -20.46 -34.46
N VAL A 338 -5.83 -19.90 -34.58
CA VAL A 338 -7.07 -20.62 -34.24
C VAL A 338 -7.52 -21.61 -35.33
N GLY A 339 -6.88 -21.63 -36.51
CA GLY A 339 -7.28 -22.46 -37.65
C GLY A 339 -8.22 -21.75 -38.63
N LEU A 340 -8.39 -20.43 -38.52
CA LEU A 340 -9.11 -19.62 -39.49
C LEU A 340 -8.23 -19.36 -40.74
N PRO A 341 -8.81 -19.30 -41.95
CA PRO A 341 -8.08 -18.88 -43.14
C PRO A 341 -7.56 -17.44 -43.01
N GLU A 342 -6.37 -17.18 -43.52
CA GLU A 342 -5.70 -15.88 -43.39
C GLU A 342 -6.54 -14.72 -43.95
N ALA A 343 -7.27 -14.96 -45.04
CA ALA A 343 -8.13 -13.98 -45.69
C ALA A 343 -9.30 -13.47 -44.83
N VAL A 344 -9.74 -14.25 -43.83
CA VAL A 344 -10.88 -13.89 -42.96
C VAL A 344 -10.47 -13.67 -41.51
N ARG A 345 -9.24 -14.06 -41.13
CA ARG A 345 -8.71 -13.98 -39.77
C ARG A 345 -8.94 -12.61 -39.13
N GLU A 346 -8.49 -11.54 -39.80
CA GLU A 346 -8.57 -10.17 -39.26
C GLU A 346 -10.01 -9.77 -38.97
N LYS A 347 -10.93 -9.99 -39.92
CA LYS A 347 -12.35 -9.66 -39.77
C LYS A 347 -13.02 -10.34 -38.57
N TYR A 348 -12.50 -11.50 -38.15
CA TYR A 348 -13.14 -12.36 -37.13
C TYR A 348 -12.54 -12.10 -35.76
N ILE A 349 -11.24 -11.81 -35.71
CA ILE A 349 -10.52 -11.53 -34.47
C ILE A 349 -10.71 -10.08 -34.03
N GLN A 350 -10.77 -9.14 -34.96
CA GLN A 350 -10.79 -7.70 -34.68
C GLN A 350 -11.88 -7.26 -33.68
N PRO A 351 -13.15 -7.70 -33.79
CA PRO A 351 -14.18 -7.28 -32.83
C PRO A 351 -13.89 -7.71 -31.39
N TYR A 352 -13.31 -8.89 -31.20
CA TYR A 352 -12.93 -9.40 -29.88
C TYR A 352 -11.70 -8.67 -29.35
N PHE A 353 -10.74 -8.38 -30.23
CA PHE A 353 -9.55 -7.63 -29.87
C PHE A 353 -9.89 -6.21 -29.43
N GLU A 354 -10.83 -5.53 -30.10
CA GLU A 354 -11.32 -4.19 -29.71
C GLU A 354 -11.95 -4.18 -28.31
N ILE A 355 -12.67 -5.25 -27.93
CA ILE A 355 -13.20 -5.41 -26.57
C ILE A 355 -12.05 -5.52 -25.56
N LEU A 356 -11.05 -6.37 -25.84
CA LEU A 356 -9.88 -6.54 -24.97
C LEU A 356 -9.08 -5.22 -24.83
N GLU A 357 -8.85 -4.50 -25.93
CA GLU A 357 -8.16 -3.21 -25.92
C GLU A 357 -8.90 -2.17 -25.08
N LYS A 358 -10.23 -2.09 -25.23
CA LYS A 358 -11.05 -1.16 -24.44
C LYS A 358 -10.93 -1.45 -22.95
N ILE A 359 -11.09 -2.71 -22.54
CA ILE A 359 -11.01 -3.12 -21.13
C ILE A 359 -9.60 -2.90 -20.58
N GLN A 360 -8.57 -3.26 -21.34
CA GLN A 360 -7.18 -3.03 -20.95
C GLN A 360 -6.90 -1.54 -20.74
N LYS A 361 -7.38 -0.68 -21.62
CA LYS A 361 -7.20 0.77 -21.48
C LYS A 361 -7.83 1.29 -20.19
N GLU A 362 -9.06 0.88 -19.87
CA GLU A 362 -9.74 1.26 -18.63
C GLU A 362 -8.93 0.80 -17.40
N ARG A 363 -8.35 -0.41 -17.43
CA ARG A 363 -7.50 -0.91 -16.35
C ARG A 363 -6.21 -0.09 -16.19
N ILE A 364 -5.53 0.20 -17.30
CA ILE A 364 -4.29 0.99 -17.28
C ILE A 364 -4.56 2.40 -16.72
N ASP A 365 -5.68 3.02 -17.09
CA ASP A 365 -6.08 4.34 -16.59
C ASP A 365 -6.31 4.30 -15.06
N ALA A 366 -7.02 3.29 -14.55
CA ALA A 366 -7.24 3.08 -13.13
C ALA A 366 -5.92 2.84 -12.36
N PHE A 367 -5.02 2.02 -12.91
CA PHE A 367 -3.70 1.78 -12.34
C PHE A 367 -2.87 3.07 -12.26
N ASN A 368 -2.86 3.87 -13.34
CA ASN A 368 -2.15 5.14 -13.39
C ASN A 368 -2.69 6.15 -12.36
N GLU A 369 -4.01 6.16 -12.13
CA GLU A 369 -4.65 6.96 -11.07
C GLU A 369 -4.18 6.53 -9.68
N ALA A 370 -4.20 5.23 -9.38
CA ALA A 370 -3.74 4.70 -8.10
C ALA A 370 -2.27 5.03 -7.84
N LEU A 371 -1.41 4.90 -8.85
CA LEU A 371 0.00 5.23 -8.75
C LEU A 371 0.24 6.72 -8.43
N ARG A 372 -0.50 7.63 -9.07
CA ARG A 372 -0.40 9.08 -8.79
C ARG A 372 -0.76 9.37 -7.33
N TRP A 373 -1.84 8.78 -6.83
CA TRP A 373 -2.26 8.95 -5.45
C TRP A 373 -1.20 8.48 -4.45
N GLN A 374 -0.57 7.32 -4.71
CA GLN A 374 0.53 6.81 -3.86
C GLN A 374 1.74 7.75 -3.86
N GLN A 375 2.11 8.31 -5.02
CA GLN A 375 3.18 9.30 -5.12
C GLN A 375 2.87 10.58 -4.34
N GLU A 376 1.63 11.08 -4.45
CA GLU A 376 1.17 12.25 -3.69
C GLU A 376 1.16 11.99 -2.18
N GLU A 377 0.79 10.79 -1.74
CA GLU A 377 0.78 10.41 -0.33
C GLU A 377 2.20 10.34 0.25
N VAL A 378 3.14 9.70 -0.47
CA VAL A 378 4.56 9.65 -0.06
C VAL A 378 5.14 11.06 0.02
N GLU A 379 4.86 11.93 -0.94
CA GLU A 379 5.33 13.31 -0.91
C GLU A 379 4.69 14.09 0.25
N ARG A 380 3.40 13.87 0.54
CA ARG A 380 2.74 14.47 1.71
C ARG A 380 3.42 14.07 3.01
N GLN A 381 3.68 12.77 3.20
CA GLN A 381 4.40 12.27 4.38
C GLN A 381 5.79 12.88 4.50
N ARG A 382 6.52 12.97 3.38
CA ARG A 382 7.84 13.60 3.32
C ARG A 382 7.80 15.08 3.69
N GLN A 383 6.82 15.83 3.19
CA GLN A 383 6.62 17.24 3.54
C GLN A 383 6.27 17.41 5.02
N GLU A 384 5.45 16.52 5.59
CA GLU A 384 5.15 16.51 7.02
C GLU A 384 6.38 16.22 7.87
N GLU A 385 7.20 15.24 7.48
CA GLU A 385 8.44 14.89 8.17
C GLU A 385 9.45 16.04 8.10
N LEU A 386 9.61 16.66 6.93
CA LEU A 386 10.43 17.86 6.76
C LEU A 386 9.94 19.01 7.63
N ARG A 387 8.62 19.21 7.73
CA ARG A 387 8.01 20.22 8.60
C ARG A 387 8.28 19.92 10.08
N ARG A 388 8.20 18.65 10.51
CA ARG A 388 8.55 18.22 11.87
C ARG A 388 10.03 18.46 12.16
N SER A 389 10.91 18.05 11.24
CA SER A 389 12.37 18.27 11.34
C SER A 389 12.71 19.76 11.42
N ARG A 390 12.08 20.61 10.61
CA ARG A 390 12.26 22.08 10.66
C ARG A 390 11.83 22.64 12.02
N LYS A 391 10.67 22.24 12.54
CA LYS A 391 10.19 22.66 13.87
C LYS A 391 11.16 22.25 14.96
N GLU A 392 11.67 21.02 14.91
CA GLU A 392 12.62 20.51 15.89
C GLU A 392 13.98 21.24 15.81
N LYS A 393 14.48 21.52 14.59
CA LYS A 393 15.69 22.35 14.42
C LYS A 393 15.53 23.75 15.01
N VAL A 394 14.38 24.39 14.76
CA VAL A 394 14.06 25.72 15.34
C VAL A 394 14.01 25.64 16.86
N ARG A 395 13.39 24.60 17.42
CA ARG A 395 13.34 24.37 18.87
C ARG A 395 14.74 24.18 19.46
N ILE A 396 15.57 23.33 18.87
CA ILE A 396 16.96 23.10 19.31
C ILE A 396 17.78 24.39 19.23
N GLU A 397 17.61 25.20 18.19
CA GLU A 397 18.33 26.47 18.05
C GLU A 397 17.86 27.51 19.08
N LEU A 398 16.56 27.60 19.35
CA LEU A 398 16.01 28.43 20.43
C LEU A 398 16.57 28.02 21.80
N GLU A 399 16.65 26.72 22.06
CA GLU A 399 17.20 26.17 23.29
C GLU A 399 18.71 26.43 23.40
N ARG A 400 19.44 26.33 22.27
CA ARG A 400 20.86 26.69 22.18
C ARG A 400 21.09 28.17 22.44
N GLN A 401 20.26 29.07 21.90
CA GLN A 401 20.35 30.50 22.15
C GLN A 401 20.07 30.84 23.61
N ARG A 402 19.11 30.16 24.25
CA ARG A 402 18.87 30.26 25.69
C ARG A 402 20.11 29.87 26.50
N LEU A 403 20.82 28.82 26.09
CA LEU A 403 22.02 28.29 26.75
C LEU A 403 23.27 29.18 26.61
N VAL A 404 23.33 30.08 25.63
CA VAL A 404 24.45 31.03 25.41
C VAL A 404 24.36 32.24 26.36
N GLY A 405 23.20 32.50 26.98
CA GLY A 405 22.99 33.62 27.89
C GLY A 405 23.63 33.49 29.28
N PHE A 406 24.17 32.33 29.64
CA PHE A 406 24.79 32.11 30.96
C PHE A 406 26.24 32.57 30.95
N GLN A 407 26.46 33.85 31.27
CA GLN A 407 27.81 34.41 31.44
C GLN A 407 28.33 34.14 32.85
N SER A 408 29.50 33.53 33.00
CA SER A 408 30.15 33.31 34.30
C SER A 408 31.46 34.08 34.39
N GLN A 409 31.74 34.71 35.54
CA GLN A 409 33.07 35.28 35.82
C GLN A 409 34.06 34.21 36.28
N ARG A 410 33.58 33.07 36.81
CA ARG A 410 34.42 31.98 37.33
C ARG A 410 34.27 30.63 36.59
N GLY A 411 33.72 30.63 35.36
CA GLY A 411 33.63 29.43 34.52
C GLY A 411 32.61 28.38 34.97
N MET A 412 31.48 28.84 35.55
CA MET A 412 30.42 28.00 36.14
C MET A 412 29.27 27.69 35.15
N GLU A 413 29.45 27.92 33.84
CA GLU A 413 28.38 27.76 32.83
C GLU A 413 27.78 26.35 32.83
N ALA A 414 28.60 25.32 33.03
CA ALA A 414 28.11 23.93 33.12
C ALA A 414 27.20 23.70 34.34
N ALA A 415 27.48 24.36 35.46
CA ALA A 415 26.65 24.27 36.66
C ALA A 415 25.33 25.04 36.49
N TYR A 416 25.35 26.19 35.81
CA TYR A 416 24.14 26.94 35.46
C TYR A 416 23.23 26.17 34.51
N ARG A 417 23.78 25.44 33.53
CA ARG A 417 22.98 24.54 32.68
C ARG A 417 22.28 23.45 33.48
N LYS A 418 22.97 22.86 34.45
CA LYS A 418 22.37 21.85 35.32
C LYS A 418 21.26 22.45 36.20
N LEU A 419 21.46 23.68 36.68
CA LEU A 419 20.44 24.44 37.43
C LEU A 419 19.23 24.77 36.55
N ASP A 420 19.44 25.24 35.31
CA ASP A 420 18.40 25.53 34.32
C ASP A 420 17.52 24.32 34.02
N ILE A 421 18.12 23.13 33.84
CA ILE A 421 17.39 21.87 33.65
C ILE A 421 16.53 21.54 34.87
N LEU A 422 17.09 21.61 36.08
CA LEU A 422 16.35 21.29 37.31
C LEU A 422 15.19 22.26 37.57
N LEU A 423 15.38 23.55 37.26
CA LEU A 423 14.34 24.57 37.36
C LEU A 423 13.25 24.39 36.30
N THR A 424 13.63 24.06 35.05
CA THR A 424 12.68 23.73 33.97
C THR A 424 11.80 22.54 34.33
N GLU A 425 12.39 21.50 34.92
CA GLU A 425 11.69 20.31 35.39
C GLU A 425 10.91 20.53 36.71
N GLN A 426 10.92 21.76 37.26
CA GLN A 426 10.29 22.12 38.53
C GLN A 426 10.75 21.25 39.70
N LYS A 427 11.99 20.77 39.66
CA LYS A 427 12.63 20.00 40.74
C LYS A 427 13.24 20.97 41.76
N TRP A 428 12.40 21.80 42.37
CA TRP A 428 12.79 22.94 43.22
C TRP A 428 13.79 22.57 44.32
N ARG A 429 13.59 21.45 45.03
CA ARG A 429 14.53 20.95 46.05
C ARG A 429 15.94 20.73 45.52
N LYS A 430 16.05 20.02 44.39
CA LYS A 430 17.34 19.71 43.78
C LYS A 430 18.00 20.94 43.19
N ALA A 431 17.20 21.86 42.64
CA ALA A 431 17.66 23.15 42.15
C ALA A 431 18.25 23.99 43.31
N ASP A 432 17.61 23.97 44.47
CA ASP A 432 18.07 24.70 45.66
C ASP A 432 19.36 24.10 46.24
N GLU A 433 19.43 22.77 46.38
CA GLU A 433 20.66 22.05 46.77
C GLU A 433 21.83 22.36 45.81
N LEU A 434 21.58 22.36 44.50
CA LEU A 434 22.59 22.70 43.52
C LEU A 434 22.98 24.19 43.58
N THR A 435 22.03 25.08 43.84
CA THR A 435 22.29 26.52 44.00
C THR A 435 23.23 26.76 45.19
N ARG A 436 23.05 26.03 46.30
CA ARG A 436 23.98 26.04 47.44
C ARG A 436 25.39 25.62 47.05
N GLU A 437 25.52 24.51 46.34
CA GLU A 437 26.84 24.01 45.90
C GLU A 437 27.56 25.01 45.00
N ILE A 438 26.81 25.65 44.09
CA ILE A 438 27.33 26.69 43.20
C ILE A 438 27.82 27.88 44.02
N ILE A 439 27.02 28.38 44.97
CA ILE A 439 27.36 29.54 45.80
C ILE A 439 28.60 29.25 46.69
N LEU A 440 28.69 28.06 47.28
CA LEU A 440 29.87 27.63 48.03
C LEU A 440 31.13 27.54 47.15
N LYS A 441 30.98 27.09 45.90
CA LYS A 441 32.07 27.06 44.90
C LYS A 441 32.53 28.47 44.57
N LEU A 442 31.60 29.39 44.30
CA LEU A 442 31.91 30.78 43.99
C LEU A 442 32.66 31.48 45.15
N ALA A 443 32.34 31.13 46.40
CA ALA A 443 33.01 31.66 47.58
C ALA A 443 34.30 30.91 47.99
N ASN A 444 34.75 29.88 47.25
CA ASN A 444 35.85 28.98 47.63
C ASN A 444 35.67 28.28 49.00
N CYS A 445 34.43 28.00 49.40
CA CYS A 445 34.07 27.48 50.73
C CYS A 445 33.63 26.01 50.73
N ASN A 446 33.85 25.27 49.64
CA ASN A 446 33.34 23.90 49.48
C ASN A 446 33.77 22.92 50.58
N SER A 447 35.02 23.00 51.03
CA SER A 447 35.55 22.13 52.08
C SER A 447 34.93 22.43 53.45
N ARG A 448 34.50 23.67 53.68
CA ARG A 448 33.86 24.12 54.92
C ARG A 448 32.36 23.84 54.94
N GLY A 449 31.69 23.86 53.79
CA GLY A 449 30.27 23.49 53.65
C GLY A 449 29.26 24.55 54.11
N TYR A 450 29.73 25.70 54.59
CA TYR A 450 28.94 26.87 54.97
C TYR A 450 29.67 28.18 54.63
N LEU A 451 28.91 29.27 54.50
CA LEU A 451 29.39 30.64 54.29
C LEU A 451 29.33 31.43 55.60
N ASN A 452 30.29 32.32 55.83
CA ASN A 452 30.21 33.36 56.84
C ASN A 452 30.18 34.76 56.17
N CYS A 453 29.84 35.80 56.93
CA CYS A 453 29.74 37.18 56.39
C CYS A 453 31.06 37.67 55.79
N TRP A 454 32.19 37.21 56.33
CA TRP A 454 33.52 37.52 55.79
C TRP A 454 33.72 37.02 54.36
N ASP A 455 33.20 35.84 54.01
CA ASP A 455 33.34 35.26 52.66
C ASP A 455 32.60 36.06 51.60
N ILE A 456 31.51 36.73 51.99
CA ILE A 456 30.70 37.57 51.10
C ILE A 456 31.34 38.96 50.96
N ASP A 457 31.74 39.57 52.08
CA ASP A 457 32.25 40.94 52.13
C ASP A 457 33.68 41.08 51.58
N HIS A 458 34.54 40.07 51.75
CA HIS A 458 35.99 40.23 51.52
C HIS A 458 36.58 39.35 50.41
N ASN A 459 35.80 38.47 49.78
CA ASN A 459 36.32 37.47 48.82
C ASN A 459 35.97 37.73 47.34
N ASP A 460 35.67 39.00 47.00
CA ASP A 460 35.27 39.46 45.66
C ASP A 460 34.23 38.52 45.02
N PHE A 461 33.06 38.43 45.67
CA PHE A 461 31.99 37.54 45.25
C PHE A 461 31.50 37.92 43.84
N PRO A 462 31.50 37.00 42.87
CA PRO A 462 31.26 37.34 41.48
C PRO A 462 29.80 37.72 41.24
N ARG A 463 29.55 39.02 41.06
CA ARG A 463 28.19 39.58 40.91
C ARG A 463 27.49 39.08 39.64
N GLN A 464 28.25 38.83 38.57
CA GLN A 464 27.68 38.33 37.31
C GLN A 464 27.13 36.90 37.48
N ASP A 465 27.82 36.09 38.26
CA ASP A 465 27.41 34.72 38.58
C ASP A 465 26.15 34.73 39.46
N LEU A 466 26.10 35.62 40.46
CA LEU A 466 24.91 35.80 41.31
C LEU A 466 23.68 36.27 40.52
N ARG A 467 23.85 37.24 39.62
CA ARG A 467 22.80 37.69 38.70
C ARG A 467 22.31 36.58 37.78
N THR A 468 23.21 35.71 37.34
CA THR A 468 22.86 34.57 36.47
C THR A 468 21.99 33.57 37.23
N ILE A 469 22.34 33.26 38.48
CA ILE A 469 21.54 32.40 39.35
C ILE A 469 20.18 33.03 39.62
N ASP A 470 20.14 34.31 39.98
CA ASP A 470 18.90 35.03 40.27
C ASP A 470 17.94 35.04 39.06
N LEU A 471 18.46 35.40 37.87
CA LEU A 471 17.69 35.42 36.64
C LEU A 471 17.10 34.05 36.29
N LEU A 472 17.85 32.97 36.53
CA LEU A 472 17.36 31.60 36.37
C LEU A 472 16.17 31.32 37.29
N TRP A 473 16.30 31.63 38.58
CA TRP A 473 15.22 31.42 39.55
C TRP A 473 13.98 32.26 39.24
N VAL A 474 14.15 33.53 38.88
CA VAL A 474 13.04 34.44 38.52
C VAL A 474 12.31 33.95 37.26
N ASN A 475 13.04 33.61 36.19
CA ASN A 475 12.45 33.21 34.93
C ASN A 475 11.65 31.92 35.02
N HIS A 476 12.16 30.90 35.72
CA HIS A 476 11.48 29.60 35.83
C HIS A 476 10.36 29.59 36.86
N SER A 477 10.37 30.52 37.81
CA SER A 477 9.32 30.64 38.83
C SER A 477 8.21 31.63 38.46
N ASN A 478 8.28 32.24 37.27
CA ASN A 478 7.39 33.34 36.85
C ASN A 478 7.40 34.50 37.86
N GLY A 479 8.59 34.89 38.32
CA GLY A 479 8.80 35.97 39.30
C GLY A 479 8.44 35.62 40.75
N LYS A 480 8.25 34.34 41.08
CA LYS A 480 7.89 33.93 42.45
C LYS A 480 9.09 33.70 43.37
N PHE A 481 10.24 33.30 42.81
CA PHE A 481 11.46 32.91 43.51
C PHE A 481 12.65 33.65 42.92
N GLY A 482 13.68 33.85 43.75
CA GLY A 482 14.86 34.63 43.40
C GLY A 482 15.34 35.45 44.59
N PHE A 483 16.63 35.74 44.62
CA PHE A 483 17.25 36.60 45.61
C PHE A 483 16.83 38.07 45.42
N SER A 484 16.56 38.52 44.20
CA SER A 484 15.97 39.84 43.93
C SER A 484 14.55 39.95 44.50
N VAL A 485 13.74 38.91 44.34
CA VAL A 485 12.39 38.82 44.92
C VAL A 485 12.45 38.83 46.46
N GLN A 486 13.43 38.13 47.05
CA GLN A 486 13.68 38.16 48.49
C GLN A 486 14.13 39.55 48.97
N ARG A 487 15.00 40.22 48.23
CA ARG A 487 15.44 41.59 48.52
C ARG A 487 14.27 42.57 48.55
N GLU A 488 13.39 42.54 47.54
CA GLU A 488 12.20 43.41 47.51
C GLU A 488 11.30 43.18 48.72
N LEU A 489 11.02 41.90 49.03
CA LEU A 489 10.22 41.53 50.19
C LEU A 489 10.86 41.97 51.52
N TYR A 490 12.19 41.90 51.62
CA TYR A 490 12.93 42.35 52.79
C TYR A 490 12.86 43.88 52.96
N LEU A 491 13.01 44.65 51.88
CA LEU A 491 12.88 46.11 51.88
C LEU A 491 11.48 46.56 52.30
N ASP A 492 10.44 45.85 51.85
CA ASP A 492 9.05 46.08 52.29
C ASP A 492 8.88 45.86 53.80
N CYS A 493 9.53 44.84 54.37
CA CYS A 493 9.48 44.60 55.82
C CYS A 493 10.25 45.67 56.60
N CYS A 494 11.29 46.25 56.01
CA CYS A 494 12.08 47.33 56.60
C CYS A 494 11.40 48.73 56.56
N GLN A 495 10.24 48.88 55.91
CA GLN A 495 9.60 50.18 55.64
C GLN A 495 10.58 51.21 55.03
N GLY A 496 11.54 50.75 54.22
CA GLY A 496 12.58 51.59 53.62
C GLY A 496 13.69 52.07 54.55
N LYS A 497 13.68 51.73 55.85
CA LYS A 497 14.80 51.99 56.77
C LYS A 497 15.61 50.72 56.93
N ILE A 498 16.81 50.69 56.34
CA ILE A 498 17.72 49.55 56.43
C ILE A 498 18.23 49.46 57.88
N ASP A 499 17.52 48.69 58.71
CA ASP A 499 18.07 48.19 59.97
C ASP A 499 18.85 46.93 59.64
N HIS A 500 20.17 47.08 59.48
CA HIS A 500 21.06 46.01 59.01
C HIS A 500 21.03 44.75 59.89
N TYR A 501 20.50 44.82 61.13
CA TYR A 501 20.56 43.72 62.09
C TYR A 501 19.29 43.57 62.96
N GLY A 502 18.16 44.16 62.52
CA GLY A 502 16.90 44.11 63.24
C GLY A 502 16.31 42.70 63.29
N TYR A 503 16.44 42.03 64.44
CA TYR A 503 15.89 40.68 64.67
C TYR A 503 14.40 40.59 64.32
N GLU A 504 13.61 41.60 64.70
CA GLU A 504 12.17 41.63 64.45
C GLU A 504 11.85 41.78 62.96
N THR A 505 12.64 42.58 62.22
CA THR A 505 12.51 42.76 60.77
C THR A 505 12.82 41.46 60.01
N TRP A 506 13.89 40.77 60.41
CA TRP A 506 14.23 39.45 59.86
C TRP A 506 13.14 38.41 60.17
N LYS A 507 12.58 38.43 61.39
CA LYS A 507 11.48 37.54 61.78
C LYS A 507 10.21 37.80 60.97
N GLN A 508 9.89 39.06 60.67
CA GLN A 508 8.77 39.42 59.80
C GLN A 508 8.98 38.95 58.36
N PHE A 509 10.18 39.16 57.81
CA PHE A 509 10.55 38.63 56.51
C PHE A 509 10.43 37.10 56.46
N ALA A 510 11.00 36.40 57.44
CA ALA A 510 10.94 34.95 57.56
C ALA A 510 9.51 34.40 57.69
N ARG A 511 8.59 35.15 58.31
CA ARG A 511 7.15 34.79 58.32
C ARG A 511 6.52 34.89 56.94
N LYS A 512 6.86 35.92 56.16
CA LYS A 512 6.33 36.11 54.79
C LYS A 512 6.87 35.09 53.80
N THR A 513 8.13 34.66 53.95
CA THR A 513 8.74 33.61 53.11
C THR A 513 8.40 32.19 53.57
N GLY A 514 7.79 32.03 54.75
CA GLY A 514 7.48 30.73 55.34
C GLY A 514 8.66 30.03 56.04
N TRP A 515 9.76 30.73 56.26
CA TRP A 515 10.93 30.24 57.00
C TRP A 515 10.76 30.29 58.53
N HIS A 516 9.76 31.00 59.03
CA HIS A 516 9.40 31.06 60.45
C HIS A 516 7.90 30.82 60.64
N ASN A 517 7.53 29.81 61.43
CA ASN A 517 6.13 29.51 61.73
C ASN A 517 5.61 30.41 62.87
N PRO A 518 4.60 31.27 62.62
CA PRO A 518 4.07 32.16 63.64
C PRO A 518 3.34 31.43 64.78
N ASP A 519 2.72 30.29 64.52
CA ASP A 519 1.90 29.54 65.49
C ASP A 519 2.75 28.77 66.49
N THR A 520 3.86 28.20 66.02
CA THR A 520 4.76 27.39 66.84
C THR A 520 5.97 28.17 67.35
N ASN A 521 6.20 29.38 66.79
CA ASN A 521 7.36 30.23 67.05
C ASN A 521 8.72 29.52 66.83
N TYR A 522 8.72 28.48 65.99
CA TYR A 522 9.92 27.77 65.55
C TYR A 522 10.30 28.16 64.11
N TRP A 523 11.61 28.17 63.87
CA TRP A 523 12.17 28.25 62.52
C TRP A 523 11.92 26.96 61.78
N ALA A 524 11.50 27.08 60.53
CA ALA A 524 11.12 25.93 59.74
C ALA A 524 12.40 25.19 59.29
N MET A 525 12.49 23.91 59.62
CA MET A 525 13.62 23.09 59.18
C MET A 525 13.56 22.92 57.65
N TYR A 526 14.71 22.90 56.99
CA TYR A 526 14.83 22.78 55.54
C TYR A 526 14.01 21.60 54.96
N ASP A 527 14.07 20.43 55.62
CA ASP A 527 13.29 19.26 55.22
C ASP A 527 11.77 19.39 55.48
N SER A 528 11.33 20.37 56.27
CA SER A 528 9.92 20.65 56.54
C SER A 528 9.34 21.75 55.65
N THR A 529 10.15 22.69 55.16
CA THR A 529 9.73 23.78 54.25
C THR A 529 9.58 23.35 52.79
N ILE A 530 10.28 22.29 52.37
CA ILE A 530 10.33 21.84 50.96
C ILE A 530 9.56 20.52 50.73
N LYS A 531 8.72 20.09 51.69
CA LYS A 531 8.11 18.75 51.68
C LYS A 531 6.95 18.54 50.71
N ASP A 532 6.28 19.59 50.25
CA ASP A 532 5.20 19.47 49.28
C ASP A 532 5.34 20.47 48.13
N ASN A 533 5.50 19.92 46.93
CA ASN A 533 5.75 20.62 45.66
C ASN A 533 4.56 21.51 45.19
N ARG A 534 3.64 21.87 46.08
CA ARG A 534 2.31 22.42 45.72
C ARG A 534 1.99 23.81 46.27
N THR A 535 2.69 24.32 47.28
CA THR A 535 2.49 25.71 47.74
C THR A 535 3.73 26.25 48.46
N PHE A 536 4.71 26.73 47.69
CA PHE A 536 5.80 27.54 48.21
C PHE A 536 5.34 29.00 48.34
N PRO A 537 5.53 29.66 49.50
CA PRO A 537 5.29 31.09 49.63
C PRO A 537 6.15 31.90 48.66
N HIS A 538 5.70 33.12 48.34
CA HIS A 538 6.48 34.06 47.53
C HIS A 538 7.84 34.32 48.18
N ALA A 539 8.91 34.38 47.39
CA ALA A 539 10.30 34.57 47.82
C ALA A 539 10.87 33.47 48.76
N SER A 540 10.24 32.30 48.85
CA SER A 540 10.69 31.21 49.74
C SER A 540 11.95 30.47 49.27
N LEU A 541 12.31 30.60 47.99
CA LEU A 541 13.48 29.96 47.37
C LEU A 541 14.28 30.99 46.54
N PRO A 542 15.60 30.83 46.39
CA PRO A 542 16.46 29.82 47.04
C PRO A 542 16.50 29.95 48.57
N ALA A 543 16.64 28.85 49.32
CA ALA A 543 16.73 28.94 50.78
C ALA A 543 18.09 29.52 51.19
N VAL A 544 18.13 30.41 52.20
CA VAL A 544 19.40 30.88 52.76
C VAL A 544 19.81 29.99 53.93
N TRP A 545 20.95 29.32 53.75
CA TRP A 545 21.44 28.25 54.61
C TRP A 545 22.07 28.82 55.89
N GLU A 546 21.53 28.44 57.04
CA GLU A 546 22.04 28.88 58.34
C GLU A 546 23.41 28.23 58.66
N CYS A 547 24.34 29.03 59.23
CA CYS A 547 25.62 28.55 59.74
C CYS A 547 25.42 27.53 60.87
N VAL A 548 25.80 26.28 60.66
CA VAL A 548 26.03 25.32 61.74
C VAL A 548 27.51 25.37 62.11
N GLU A 549 27.92 26.35 62.92
CA GLU A 549 29.17 26.24 63.66
C GLU A 549 28.94 25.53 65.00
N ALA A 550 29.83 24.58 65.26
CA ALA A 550 29.83 23.69 66.41
C ALA A 550 29.79 24.48 67.75
N GLY A 551 28.81 24.16 68.61
CA GLY A 551 29.05 24.18 70.05
C GLY A 551 28.73 25.41 70.92
N LEU A 552 28.04 26.47 70.45
CA LEU A 552 27.63 27.59 71.33
C LEU A 552 26.09 27.79 71.41
N SER A 553 25.58 28.31 72.53
CA SER A 553 24.15 28.35 72.90
C SER A 553 23.27 29.28 72.02
N CYS A 554 22.00 28.91 71.86
CA CYS A 554 20.99 29.45 70.93
C CYS A 554 20.68 30.97 70.95
N SER A 555 21.16 31.78 71.88
CA SER A 555 20.76 33.20 71.98
C SER A 555 21.60 34.16 71.12
N SER A 556 22.82 33.79 70.73
CA SER A 556 23.72 34.62 69.90
C SER A 556 23.81 34.18 68.43
N LYS A 557 23.12 33.09 68.06
CA LYS A 557 23.19 32.46 66.73
C LYS A 557 22.30 33.11 65.66
N MET A 558 21.19 33.74 66.05
CA MET A 558 20.17 34.27 65.13
C MET A 558 20.58 35.55 64.38
N SER A 559 21.61 36.28 64.83
CA SER A 559 22.04 37.53 64.18
C SER A 559 22.94 37.32 62.96
N LEU A 560 23.59 36.16 62.81
CA LEU A 560 24.53 35.89 61.72
C LEU A 560 23.85 35.35 60.46
N GLY A 561 22.83 34.49 60.58
CA GLY A 561 22.07 33.99 59.42
C GLY A 561 21.25 35.06 58.71
N GLY A 562 20.63 35.98 59.47
CA GLY A 562 19.98 37.16 58.89
C GLY A 562 20.98 38.10 58.23
N ARG A 563 22.15 38.33 58.84
CA ARG A 563 23.22 39.18 58.29
C ARG A 563 23.75 38.69 56.94
N LEU A 564 24.07 37.40 56.83
CA LEU A 564 24.50 36.75 55.58
C LEU A 564 23.47 36.93 54.46
N SER A 565 22.19 36.70 54.76
CA SER A 565 21.09 36.83 53.81
C SER A 565 20.95 38.27 53.29
N VAL A 566 21.06 39.24 54.20
CA VAL A 566 20.97 40.66 53.89
C VAL A 566 22.17 41.12 53.05
N GLU A 567 23.38 40.64 53.34
CA GLU A 567 24.57 40.93 52.53
C GLU A 567 24.45 40.38 51.10
N PHE A 568 23.87 39.18 50.91
CA PHE A 568 23.53 38.66 49.56
C PHE A 568 22.52 39.54 48.81
N PHE A 569 21.51 40.07 49.50
CA PHE A 569 20.54 40.98 48.89
C PHE A 569 21.19 42.27 48.36
N PHE A 570 22.24 42.76 49.01
CA PHE A 570 22.91 44.00 48.57
C PHE A 570 23.96 43.78 47.46
N LEU A 571 24.29 42.53 47.12
CA LEU A 571 25.17 42.20 45.99
C LEU A 571 24.45 42.10 44.64
N ILE A 572 23.11 42.05 44.65
CA ILE A 572 22.22 41.98 43.47
C ILE A 572 21.65 43.36 43.18
#